data_AF-A0A7J2RZM7-F1
#
_entry.id   AF-A0A7J2RZM7-F1
#
_cell.length_a   1.000
_cell.length_b   1.000
_cell.length_c   1.000
_cell.angle_alpha   90.00
_cell.angle_beta   90.00
_cell.angle_gamma   90.00
#
_symmetry.space_group_name_H-M   'P 1'
#
loop_
_entity.id
_entity.type
_entity.pdbx_description
1 polymer ?
#
loop_
_entity_poly.entity_id
_entity_poly.type
_entity_poly.pdbx_seq_one_letter_code
_entity_poly.pdbx_strand_id
1 'polypeptide(L)'
;MMEAERAIKTVIEMGAEYVDVRIERERSTVIEMKDGVLRDATVGLDLGAGIRVLFDGSWGFYTTNDISKLKDGVLKAFKLAKAHKNEKKVKILPSEPLREEFVLRVREPVEDVGIDEKISLIEGAHKALKMEDERIKNASVHYRDSVIEREFLSSDGSDIRMHLCYISMGLRAVASEGGDLQEAQERLGAFTGFELIRDRDLEEVAGAVTRRALRLLDARTPPAGKLPIVMDGKLLGVFVHEALGHAAEADLVIAGESILSGRIGEKIGSEVLRIYDDPSIPHTHGYYPFDDEGVRSRRTAIIEDGILKSYLQTRSSAAELGMSPTANARAEDYSQVPIARMSNILIEQGDFGFEELIEDIKMGIYAKGMRGGQVDTVGGNFQ
;
A
#
# COMPACT_ATOMS: atom_id res chain seq x y z
N MET A 1 23.73 14.16 6.00
CA MET A 1 22.90 14.62 7.14
C MET A 1 23.25 16.02 7.62
N MET A 2 24.38 16.27 8.29
CA MET A 2 24.73 17.60 8.81
C MET A 2 24.69 18.74 7.77
N GLU A 3 25.07 18.48 6.51
CA GLU A 3 24.97 19.50 5.45
C GLU A 3 23.53 19.79 5.00
N ALA A 4 22.64 18.78 5.04
CA ALA A 4 21.22 18.94 4.76
C ALA A 4 20.54 19.76 5.86
N GLU A 5 20.82 19.47 7.13
CA GLU A 5 20.33 20.27 8.28
C GLU A 5 20.73 21.73 8.18
N ARG A 6 21.99 22.01 7.83
CA ARG A 6 22.48 23.37 7.59
C ARG A 6 21.71 24.05 6.45
N ALA A 7 21.46 23.32 5.36
CA ALA A 7 20.70 23.85 4.22
C ALA A 7 19.23 24.14 4.58
N ILE A 8 18.58 23.24 5.34
CA ILE A 8 17.25 23.44 5.90
C ILE A 8 17.22 24.74 6.72
N LYS A 9 18.15 24.91 7.65
CA LYS A 9 18.23 26.12 8.47
C LYS A 9 18.37 27.39 7.61
N THR A 10 19.23 27.35 6.59
CA THR A 10 19.43 28.48 5.67
C THR A 10 18.14 28.86 4.94
N VAL A 11 17.40 27.90 4.37
CA VAL A 11 16.16 28.25 3.64
C VAL A 11 15.02 28.70 4.56
N ILE A 12 14.97 28.20 5.81
CA ILE A 12 14.08 28.71 6.85
C ILE A 12 14.41 30.17 7.18
N GLU A 13 15.70 30.52 7.36
CA GLU A 13 16.14 31.91 7.55
C GLU A 13 15.82 32.81 6.34
N MET A 14 15.69 32.22 5.14
CA MET A 14 15.25 32.90 3.91
C MET A 14 13.73 32.99 3.76
N GLY A 15 12.97 32.49 4.74
CA GLY A 15 11.50 32.60 4.80
C GLY A 15 10.72 31.37 4.33
N ALA A 16 11.37 30.21 4.12
CA ALA A 16 10.63 28.96 3.93
C ALA A 16 9.77 28.65 5.16
N GLU A 17 8.54 28.19 4.93
CA GLU A 17 7.57 27.87 5.97
C GLU A 17 7.79 26.45 6.50
N TYR A 18 8.23 25.54 5.62
CA TYR A 18 8.50 24.15 5.95
C TYR A 18 9.49 23.52 4.97
N VAL A 19 10.27 22.55 5.44
CA VAL A 19 11.15 21.72 4.63
C VAL A 19 11.11 20.29 5.15
N ASP A 20 11.08 19.30 4.25
CA ASP A 20 11.46 17.93 4.57
C ASP A 20 12.45 17.34 3.58
N VAL A 21 13.17 16.32 4.05
CA VAL A 21 14.10 15.51 3.29
C VAL A 21 13.82 14.06 3.63
N ARG A 22 13.46 13.27 2.62
CA ARG A 22 13.29 11.81 2.68
C ARG A 22 14.44 11.17 1.95
N ILE A 23 15.23 10.34 2.62
CA ILE A 23 16.28 9.53 2.01
C ILE A 23 15.83 8.08 2.10
N GLU A 24 15.94 7.35 1.01
CA GLU A 24 15.59 5.94 0.95
C GLU A 24 16.73 5.16 0.32
N ARG A 25 17.12 4.08 0.99
CA ARG A 25 18.02 3.06 0.45
C ARG A 25 17.29 1.73 0.48
N GLU A 26 17.15 1.10 -0.66
CA GLU A 26 16.54 -0.21 -0.77
C GLU A 26 17.52 -1.19 -1.41
N ARG A 27 17.79 -2.30 -0.72
CA ARG A 27 18.45 -3.47 -1.31
C ARG A 27 17.41 -4.54 -1.54
N SER A 28 17.14 -4.88 -2.80
CA SER A 28 16.09 -5.83 -3.16
C SER A 28 16.64 -7.04 -3.90
N THR A 29 16.12 -8.23 -3.58
CA THR A 29 16.28 -9.43 -4.40
C THR A 29 14.98 -9.67 -5.18
N VAL A 30 15.05 -9.82 -6.50
CA VAL A 30 13.92 -10.19 -7.35
C VAL A 30 14.23 -11.51 -8.05
N ILE A 31 13.30 -12.45 -7.98
CA ILE A 31 13.41 -13.75 -8.64
C ILE A 31 12.11 -14.02 -9.38
N GLU A 32 12.20 -14.30 -10.67
CA GLU A 32 11.07 -14.71 -11.50
C GLU A 32 11.31 -16.08 -12.10
N MET A 33 10.43 -17.03 -11.81
CA MET A 33 10.39 -18.34 -12.43
C MET A 33 9.15 -18.42 -13.31
N LYS A 34 9.32 -18.76 -14.59
CA LYS A 34 8.21 -18.88 -15.55
C LYS A 34 8.40 -20.07 -16.45
N ASP A 35 7.40 -20.94 -16.48
CA ASP A 35 7.36 -22.14 -17.33
C ASP A 35 8.62 -23.01 -17.24
N GLY A 36 9.15 -23.16 -16.02
CA GLY A 36 10.31 -24.01 -15.70
C GLY A 36 11.66 -23.34 -15.98
N VAL A 37 11.64 -22.05 -16.34
CA VAL A 37 12.84 -21.27 -16.64
C VAL A 37 12.95 -20.12 -15.64
N LEU A 38 14.12 -20.02 -15.01
CA LEU A 38 14.52 -18.86 -14.23
C LEU A 38 14.69 -17.68 -15.20
N ARG A 39 13.75 -16.72 -15.16
CA ARG A 39 13.74 -15.54 -16.03
C ARG A 39 14.54 -14.39 -15.46
N ASP A 40 14.51 -14.22 -14.15
CA ASP A 40 15.23 -13.18 -13.44
C ASP A 40 15.73 -13.69 -12.09
N ALA A 41 16.89 -13.21 -11.68
CA ALA A 41 17.51 -13.42 -10.38
C ALA A 41 18.48 -12.24 -10.15
N THR A 42 17.90 -11.09 -9.80
CA THR A 42 18.61 -9.82 -9.72
C THR A 42 18.67 -9.34 -8.27
N VAL A 43 19.84 -8.83 -7.87
CA VAL A 43 20.01 -8.05 -6.65
C VAL A 43 20.25 -6.60 -7.04
N GLY A 44 19.34 -5.72 -6.61
CA GLY A 44 19.38 -4.29 -6.86
C GLY A 44 19.75 -3.50 -5.62
N LEU A 45 20.38 -2.35 -5.83
CA LEU A 45 20.49 -1.29 -4.83
C LEU A 45 19.88 -0.03 -5.43
N ASP A 46 18.89 0.53 -4.76
CA ASP A 46 18.35 1.85 -5.05
C ASP A 46 18.67 2.79 -3.90
N LEU A 47 19.05 4.02 -4.23
CA LEU A 47 19.41 5.05 -3.27
C LEU A 47 19.06 6.42 -3.83
N GLY A 48 18.26 7.17 -3.08
CA GLY A 48 18.00 8.56 -3.41
C GLY A 48 17.35 9.35 -2.31
N ALA A 49 17.01 10.58 -2.65
CA ALA A 49 16.39 11.52 -1.74
C ALA A 49 15.34 12.39 -2.44
N GLY A 50 14.22 12.60 -1.76
CA GLY A 50 13.18 13.56 -2.09
C GLY A 50 13.20 14.73 -1.11
N ILE A 51 13.03 15.95 -1.61
CA ILE A 51 13.13 17.17 -0.82
C ILE A 51 11.94 18.07 -1.15
N ARG A 52 11.09 18.35 -0.16
CA ARG A 52 9.99 19.32 -0.30
C ARG A 52 10.31 20.59 0.47
N VAL A 53 10.01 21.73 -0.14
CA VAL A 53 10.09 23.06 0.50
C VAL A 53 8.77 23.78 0.27
N LEU A 54 8.17 24.29 1.34
CA LEU A 54 7.00 25.17 1.31
C LEU A 54 7.46 26.62 1.49
N PHE A 55 7.08 27.50 0.57
CA PHE A 55 7.37 28.93 0.65
C PHE A 55 6.19 29.74 0.10
N ASP A 56 5.68 30.66 0.91
CA ASP A 56 4.52 31.52 0.58
C ASP A 56 3.28 30.72 0.10
N GLY A 57 3.06 29.54 0.69
CA GLY A 57 1.97 28.63 0.32
C GLY A 57 2.18 27.86 -0.98
N SER A 58 3.40 27.82 -1.52
CA SER A 58 3.76 27.06 -2.72
C SER A 58 4.78 25.96 -2.44
N TRP A 59 4.53 24.75 -2.95
CA TRP A 59 5.48 23.65 -2.88
C TRP A 59 6.52 23.72 -4.00
N GLY A 60 7.78 23.47 -3.62
CA GLY A 60 8.85 23.08 -4.52
C GLY A 60 9.35 21.70 -4.14
N PHE A 61 9.51 20.83 -5.13
CA PHE A 61 9.99 19.46 -4.93
C PHE A 61 11.22 19.19 -5.79
N TYR A 62 12.22 18.54 -5.21
CA TYR A 62 13.44 18.13 -5.89
C TYR A 62 13.78 16.70 -5.48
N THR A 63 14.20 15.89 -6.46
CA THR A 63 14.67 14.51 -6.23
C THR A 63 16.07 14.31 -6.80
N THR A 64 16.85 13.41 -6.18
CA THR A 64 18.18 13.03 -6.66
C THR A 64 18.57 11.64 -6.16
N ASN A 65 19.33 10.89 -6.96
CA ASN A 65 20.01 9.66 -6.55
C ASN A 65 21.44 9.90 -6.01
N ASP A 66 21.85 11.17 -5.87
CA ASP A 66 23.16 11.55 -5.37
C ASP A 66 23.01 12.28 -4.03
N ILE A 67 23.06 11.53 -2.94
CA ILE A 67 22.90 12.04 -1.57
C ILE A 67 24.00 13.04 -1.16
N SER A 68 25.11 13.13 -1.91
CA SER A 68 26.12 14.18 -1.66
C SER A 68 25.59 15.58 -2.03
N LYS A 69 24.53 15.66 -2.84
CA LYS A 69 23.94 16.92 -3.33
C LYS A 69 22.73 17.40 -2.53
N LEU A 70 22.46 16.83 -1.35
CA LEU A 70 21.29 17.20 -0.55
C LEU A 70 21.20 18.71 -0.28
N LYS A 71 22.31 19.36 0.08
CA LYS A 71 22.37 20.81 0.29
C LYS A 71 21.91 21.60 -0.94
N ASP A 72 22.42 21.26 -2.11
CA ASP A 72 22.03 21.90 -3.38
C ASP A 72 20.58 21.59 -3.73
N GLY A 73 20.12 20.37 -3.40
CA GLY A 73 18.73 19.95 -3.56
C GLY A 73 17.75 20.80 -2.77
N VAL A 74 18.04 21.08 -1.49
CA VAL A 74 17.23 21.99 -0.65
C VAL A 74 17.13 23.39 -1.29
N LEU A 75 18.25 23.94 -1.75
CA LEU A 75 18.27 25.26 -2.39
C LEU A 75 17.50 25.26 -3.73
N LYS A 76 17.54 24.16 -4.50
CA LYS A 76 16.76 24.01 -5.73
C LYS A 76 15.27 23.89 -5.45
N ALA A 77 14.86 23.06 -4.50
CA ALA A 77 13.47 22.94 -4.07
C ALA A 77 12.92 24.30 -3.61
N PHE A 78 13.69 25.06 -2.82
CA PHE A 78 13.32 26.43 -2.42
C PHE A 78 13.15 27.38 -3.62
N LYS A 79 14.06 27.34 -4.60
CA LYS A 79 13.93 28.15 -5.83
C LYS A 79 12.67 27.78 -6.62
N LEU A 80 12.35 26.49 -6.71
CA LEU A 80 11.13 26.00 -7.37
C LEU A 80 9.87 26.50 -6.64
N ALA A 81 9.84 26.38 -5.31
CA ALA A 81 8.74 26.88 -4.47
C ALA A 81 8.50 28.39 -4.70
N LYS A 82 9.58 29.18 -4.70
CA LYS A 82 9.54 30.63 -4.93
C LYS A 82 9.10 31.02 -6.34
N ALA A 83 9.42 30.21 -7.35
CA ALA A 83 9.02 30.46 -8.73
C ALA A 83 7.55 30.10 -9.00
N HIS A 84 6.97 29.22 -8.17
CA HIS A 84 5.61 28.74 -8.31
C HIS A 84 4.61 29.82 -7.86
N LYS A 85 3.74 30.24 -8.78
CA LYS A 85 2.64 31.17 -8.50
C LYS A 85 1.35 30.38 -8.32
N ASN A 86 0.99 30.08 -7.07
CA ASN A 86 -0.28 29.43 -6.77
C ASN A 86 -1.38 30.46 -6.51
N GLU A 87 -2.56 30.23 -7.09
CA GLU A 87 -3.78 30.98 -6.75
C GLU A 87 -4.27 30.63 -5.34
N LYS A 88 -4.12 29.35 -4.96
CA LYS A 88 -4.49 28.83 -3.63
C LYS A 88 -3.24 28.51 -2.82
N LYS A 89 -3.07 29.20 -1.68
CA LYS A 89 -1.94 28.98 -0.78
C LYS A 89 -2.15 27.71 0.06
N VAL A 90 -1.19 26.80 -0.03
CA VAL A 90 -1.14 25.60 0.79
C VAL A 90 -0.68 25.95 2.19
N LYS A 91 -1.20 25.24 3.19
CA LYS A 91 -0.71 25.26 4.56
C LYS A 91 -0.37 23.83 4.97
N ILE A 92 0.58 23.67 5.87
CA ILE A 92 0.91 22.39 6.49
C ILE A 92 0.73 22.52 8.00
N LEU A 93 0.02 21.57 8.62
CA LEU A 93 -0.07 21.53 10.08
C LEU A 93 1.31 21.19 10.67
N PRO A 94 1.72 21.79 11.79
CA PRO A 94 2.91 21.36 12.51
C PRO A 94 2.73 19.93 13.04
N SER A 95 3.84 19.19 13.14
CA SER A 95 3.90 17.90 13.83
C SER A 95 4.74 18.05 15.08
N GLU A 96 4.50 17.20 16.08
CA GLU A 96 5.43 17.10 17.21
C GLU A 96 6.78 16.59 16.69
N PRO A 97 7.91 17.23 17.05
CA PRO A 97 9.22 16.80 16.59
C PRO A 97 9.56 15.42 17.13
N LEU A 98 9.85 14.46 16.25
CA LEU A 98 10.21 13.09 16.63
C LEU A 98 11.67 12.81 16.30
N ARG A 99 12.43 12.30 17.27
CA ARG A 99 13.81 11.86 17.08
C ARG A 99 13.97 10.41 17.48
N GLU A 100 13.77 9.51 16.51
CA GLU A 100 13.62 8.08 16.79
C GLU A 100 14.28 7.22 15.72
N GLU A 101 14.81 6.09 16.17
CA GLU A 101 15.28 5.01 15.31
C GLU A 101 14.37 3.81 15.53
N PHE A 102 13.78 3.31 14.44
CA PHE A 102 12.92 2.15 14.43
C PHE A 102 13.55 1.04 13.61
N VAL A 103 13.66 -0.15 14.21
CA VAL A 103 14.11 -1.37 13.52
C VAL A 103 13.00 -2.39 13.59
N LEU A 104 12.48 -2.81 12.44
CA LEU A 104 11.55 -3.92 12.37
C LEU A 104 12.30 -5.21 12.72
N ARG A 105 11.97 -5.79 13.86
CA ARG A 105 12.53 -7.08 14.27
C ARG A 105 11.82 -8.19 13.51
N VAL A 106 12.62 -9.02 12.85
CA VAL A 106 12.16 -10.17 12.08
C VAL A 106 12.81 -11.44 12.63
N ARG A 107 12.17 -12.59 12.44
CA ARG A 107 12.70 -13.86 12.95
C ARG A 107 13.84 -14.39 12.08
N GLU A 108 13.70 -14.24 10.77
CA GLU A 108 14.64 -14.71 9.77
C GLU A 108 14.94 -13.57 8.79
N PRO A 109 16.01 -12.78 8.99
CA PRO A 109 16.38 -11.71 8.07
C PRO A 109 16.59 -12.24 6.64
N VAL A 110 16.04 -11.54 5.65
CA VAL A 110 16.11 -11.97 4.24
C VAL A 110 17.52 -11.93 3.67
N GLU A 111 18.42 -11.17 4.30
CA GLU A 111 19.84 -11.08 3.99
C GLU A 111 20.67 -12.29 4.44
N ASP A 112 20.18 -13.03 5.44
CA ASP A 112 20.82 -14.24 5.95
C ASP A 112 20.50 -15.48 5.09
N VAL A 113 19.50 -15.37 4.21
CA VAL A 113 19.07 -16.45 3.31
C VAL A 113 19.78 -16.33 1.96
N GLY A 114 20.52 -17.37 1.59
CA GLY A 114 21.28 -17.41 0.34
C GLY A 114 20.39 -17.43 -0.91
N ILE A 115 20.90 -16.87 -2.02
CA ILE A 115 20.15 -16.81 -3.28
C ILE A 115 19.76 -18.21 -3.81
N ASP A 116 20.65 -19.19 -3.69
CA ASP A 116 20.40 -20.57 -4.16
C ASP A 116 19.23 -21.22 -3.41
N GLU A 117 19.10 -20.93 -2.11
CA GLU A 117 18.00 -21.41 -1.29
C GLU A 117 16.67 -20.76 -1.68
N LYS A 118 16.67 -19.44 -1.92
CA LYS A 118 15.51 -18.71 -2.43
C LYS A 118 15.05 -19.27 -3.77
N ILE A 119 15.99 -19.48 -4.71
CA ILE A 119 15.71 -20.07 -6.02
C ILE A 119 15.13 -21.48 -5.86
N SER A 120 15.73 -22.33 -5.02
CA SER A 120 15.26 -23.70 -4.80
C SER A 120 13.81 -23.75 -4.29
N LEU A 121 13.44 -22.85 -3.37
CA LEU A 121 12.06 -22.74 -2.86
C LEU A 121 11.08 -22.31 -3.96
N ILE A 122 11.49 -21.35 -4.79
CA ILE A 122 10.67 -20.83 -5.89
C ILE A 122 10.51 -21.90 -6.99
N GLU A 123 11.56 -22.66 -7.28
CA GLU A 123 11.51 -23.82 -8.19
C GLU A 123 10.53 -24.87 -7.67
N GLY A 124 10.57 -25.21 -6.38
CA GLY A 124 9.61 -26.12 -5.75
C GLY A 124 8.16 -25.66 -5.92
N ALA A 125 7.88 -24.40 -5.58
CA ALA A 125 6.56 -23.79 -5.73
C ALA A 125 6.09 -23.76 -7.20
N HIS A 126 6.99 -23.45 -8.14
CA HIS A 126 6.70 -23.46 -9.57
C HIS A 126 6.36 -24.87 -10.07
N LYS A 127 7.13 -25.88 -9.64
CA LYS A 127 6.90 -27.28 -10.00
C LYS A 127 5.53 -27.75 -9.48
N ALA A 128 5.18 -27.36 -8.25
CA ALA A 128 3.87 -27.63 -7.67
C ALA A 128 2.73 -26.94 -8.44
N LEU A 129 2.92 -25.73 -8.99
CA LEU A 129 1.90 -25.07 -9.82
C LEU A 129 1.58 -25.85 -11.09
N LYS A 130 2.55 -26.52 -11.72
CA LYS A 130 2.29 -27.27 -12.95
C LYS A 130 1.41 -28.50 -12.70
N MET A 131 1.48 -29.12 -11.51
CA MET A 131 0.75 -30.35 -11.13
C MET A 131 0.79 -31.49 -12.18
N GLU A 132 1.71 -31.43 -13.13
CA GLU A 132 1.73 -32.29 -14.33
C GLU A 132 0.38 -32.36 -15.09
N ASP A 133 -0.51 -31.38 -14.94
CA ASP A 133 -1.78 -31.31 -15.69
C ASP A 133 -1.53 -30.55 -17.01
N GLU A 134 -1.71 -31.22 -18.13
CA GLU A 134 -1.47 -30.67 -19.47
C GLU A 134 -2.32 -29.43 -19.80
N ARG A 135 -3.42 -29.21 -19.06
CA ARG A 135 -4.25 -28.02 -19.23
C ARG A 135 -3.59 -26.78 -18.64
N ILE A 136 -2.60 -26.90 -17.76
CA ILE A 136 -1.83 -25.76 -17.23
C ILE A 136 -0.79 -25.29 -18.24
N LYS A 137 -1.20 -24.35 -19.09
CA LYS A 137 -0.37 -23.82 -20.17
C LYS A 137 0.75 -22.92 -19.65
N ASN A 138 0.44 -22.07 -18.67
CA ASN A 138 1.44 -21.19 -18.06
C ASN A 138 1.44 -21.26 -16.53
N ALA A 139 2.62 -21.25 -15.94
CA ALA A 139 2.81 -21.09 -14.50
C ALA A 139 3.97 -20.15 -14.23
N SER A 140 3.79 -19.24 -13.28
CA SER A 140 4.83 -18.30 -12.85
C SER A 140 4.82 -18.09 -11.35
N VAL A 141 6.01 -17.98 -10.78
CA VAL A 141 6.24 -17.54 -9.41
C VAL A 141 7.13 -16.30 -9.47
N HIS A 142 6.66 -15.22 -8.86
CA HIS A 142 7.42 -13.99 -8.68
C HIS A 142 7.73 -13.83 -7.19
N TYR A 143 8.98 -13.53 -6.86
CA TYR A 143 9.42 -13.31 -5.50
C TYR A 143 10.20 -12.00 -5.43
N ARG A 144 9.96 -11.22 -4.37
CA ARG A 144 10.74 -10.04 -4.02
C ARG A 144 10.96 -10.00 -2.52
N ASP A 145 12.20 -9.85 -2.09
CA ASP A 145 12.54 -9.37 -0.76
C ASP A 145 13.30 -8.06 -0.83
N SER A 146 13.22 -7.26 0.24
CA SER A 146 13.81 -5.93 0.29
C SER A 146 14.17 -5.55 1.72
N VAL A 147 15.41 -5.10 1.92
CA VAL A 147 15.87 -4.39 3.13
C VAL A 147 15.82 -2.90 2.81
N ILE A 148 15.05 -2.15 3.60
CA ILE A 148 14.69 -0.76 3.33
C ILE A 148 15.17 0.10 4.50
N GLU A 149 16.09 1.03 4.22
CA GLU A 149 16.50 2.07 5.15
C GLU A 149 15.86 3.40 4.72
N ARG A 150 15.09 4.02 5.61
CA ARG A 150 14.47 5.33 5.37
C ARG A 150 14.92 6.32 6.43
N GLU A 151 15.32 7.51 6.00
CA GLU A 151 15.64 8.65 6.87
C GLU A 151 14.72 9.82 6.53
N PHE A 152 14.08 10.40 7.53
CA PHE A 152 13.22 11.57 7.40
C PHE A 152 13.75 12.69 8.28
N LEU A 153 14.07 13.83 7.66
CA LEU A 153 14.39 15.07 8.35
C LEU A 153 13.34 16.12 8.01
N SER A 154 13.02 16.99 8.96
CA SER A 154 12.16 18.14 8.70
C SER A 154 12.56 19.39 9.48
N SER A 155 12.13 20.54 8.99
CA SER A 155 12.37 21.84 9.62
C SER A 155 11.63 22.02 10.94
N ASP A 156 10.59 21.21 11.21
CA ASP A 156 9.93 21.18 12.52
C ASP A 156 10.75 20.43 13.59
N GLY A 157 11.84 19.77 13.19
CA GLY A 157 12.84 19.21 14.11
C GLY A 157 12.85 17.69 14.19
N SER A 158 12.05 17.01 13.37
CA SER A 158 12.04 15.55 13.30
C SER A 158 13.29 14.98 12.61
N ASP A 159 13.82 13.89 13.15
CA ASP A 159 14.89 13.03 12.62
C ASP A 159 14.50 11.58 12.90
N ILE A 160 13.85 10.95 11.92
CA ILE A 160 13.31 9.60 12.04
C ILE A 160 14.12 8.68 11.13
N ARG A 161 14.55 7.54 11.67
CA ARG A 161 15.26 6.50 10.92
C ARG A 161 14.51 5.20 11.03
N MET A 162 14.30 4.52 9.92
CA MET A 162 13.60 3.24 9.86
C MET A 162 14.46 2.22 9.13
N HIS A 163 14.62 1.04 9.73
CA HIS A 163 15.16 -0.16 9.09
C HIS A 163 14.05 -1.20 9.00
N LEU A 164 13.55 -1.42 7.79
CA LEU A 164 12.40 -2.27 7.49
C LEU A 164 12.83 -3.45 6.61
N CYS A 165 12.04 -4.50 6.67
CA CYS A 165 12.16 -5.66 5.80
C CYS A 165 10.79 -5.92 5.17
N TYR A 166 10.75 -6.02 3.86
CA TYR A 166 9.55 -6.35 3.11
C TYR A 166 9.80 -7.59 2.26
N ILE A 167 8.84 -8.50 2.25
CA ILE A 167 8.90 -9.74 1.46
C ILE A 167 7.55 -9.99 0.81
N SER A 168 7.58 -10.46 -0.43
CA SER A 168 6.39 -10.83 -1.19
C SER A 168 6.65 -11.97 -2.16
N MET A 169 5.62 -12.78 -2.38
CA MET A 169 5.61 -13.86 -3.36
C MET A 169 4.24 -13.93 -4.03
N GLY A 170 4.23 -13.96 -5.36
CA GLY A 170 3.03 -14.16 -6.17
C GLY A 170 3.11 -15.48 -6.93
N LEU A 171 2.07 -16.29 -6.84
CA LEU A 171 1.93 -17.55 -7.58
C LEU A 171 0.78 -17.40 -8.56
N ARG A 172 0.99 -17.76 -9.83
CA ARG A 172 -0.04 -17.67 -10.88
C ARG A 172 -0.03 -18.90 -11.77
N ALA A 173 -1.22 -19.42 -12.06
CA ALA A 173 -1.45 -20.49 -13.03
C ALA A 173 -2.50 -20.06 -14.07
N VAL A 174 -2.27 -20.45 -15.32
CA VAL A 174 -3.21 -20.27 -16.43
C VAL A 174 -3.55 -21.65 -17.00
N ALA A 175 -4.83 -21.98 -16.97
CA ALA A 175 -5.39 -23.22 -17.48
C ALA A 175 -6.09 -22.98 -18.83
N SER A 176 -6.05 -23.96 -19.72
CA SER A 176 -6.77 -23.93 -21.00
C SER A 176 -7.30 -25.28 -21.42
N GLU A 177 -8.55 -25.30 -21.88
CA GLU A 177 -9.23 -26.47 -22.42
C GLU A 177 -10.29 -26.00 -23.44
N GLY A 178 -10.41 -26.66 -24.59
CA GLY A 178 -11.45 -26.33 -25.58
C GLY A 178 -11.41 -24.91 -26.18
N GLY A 179 -10.32 -24.16 -25.99
CA GLY A 179 -10.20 -22.75 -26.40
C GLY A 179 -10.53 -21.75 -25.27
N ASP A 180 -11.05 -22.22 -24.14
CA ASP A 180 -11.24 -21.40 -22.94
C ASP A 180 -9.91 -21.23 -22.21
N LEU A 181 -9.72 -20.04 -21.62
CA LEU A 181 -8.56 -19.66 -20.83
C LEU A 181 -9.01 -19.13 -19.48
N GLN A 182 -8.47 -19.72 -18.42
CA GLN A 182 -8.80 -19.36 -17.04
C GLN A 182 -7.54 -19.16 -16.22
N GLU A 183 -7.59 -18.27 -15.25
CA GLU A 183 -6.44 -17.96 -14.40
C GLU A 183 -6.79 -17.93 -12.92
N ALA A 184 -5.78 -18.23 -12.11
CA ALA A 184 -5.82 -18.10 -10.67
C ALA A 184 -4.48 -17.57 -10.16
N GLN A 185 -4.53 -16.82 -9.05
CA GLN A 185 -3.33 -16.32 -8.38
C GLN A 185 -3.47 -16.25 -6.86
N GLU A 186 -2.37 -16.45 -6.14
CA GLU A 186 -2.28 -16.15 -4.70
C GLU A 186 -1.09 -15.22 -4.47
N ARG A 187 -1.22 -14.33 -3.48
CA ARG A 187 -0.18 -13.36 -3.14
C ARG A 187 0.08 -13.41 -1.64
N LEU A 188 1.36 -13.49 -1.30
CA LEU A 188 1.89 -13.33 0.03
C LEU A 188 2.68 -12.02 0.02
N GLY A 189 2.50 -11.19 1.04
CA GLY A 189 3.20 -9.91 1.13
C GLY A 189 3.06 -9.31 2.51
N ALA A 190 4.17 -8.95 3.14
CA ALA A 190 4.17 -8.30 4.44
C ALA A 190 5.51 -7.62 4.72
N PHE A 191 5.48 -6.62 5.61
CA PHE A 191 6.67 -6.14 6.29
C PHE A 191 7.06 -7.13 7.40
N THR A 192 7.92 -8.10 7.07
CA THR A 192 8.44 -9.15 7.95
C THR A 192 9.65 -9.82 7.29
N GLY A 193 10.30 -10.78 7.95
CA GLY A 193 11.43 -11.53 7.39
C GLY A 193 11.01 -12.73 6.55
N PHE A 194 11.99 -13.55 6.19
CA PHE A 194 11.84 -14.75 5.36
C PHE A 194 10.90 -15.79 5.98
N GLU A 195 10.59 -15.67 7.29
CA GLU A 195 9.58 -16.48 7.97
C GLU A 195 8.21 -16.49 7.26
N LEU A 196 7.84 -15.43 6.54
CA LEU A 196 6.58 -15.40 5.78
C LEU A 196 6.48 -16.53 4.76
N ILE A 197 7.60 -16.86 4.13
CA ILE A 197 7.70 -17.89 3.10
C ILE A 197 8.05 -19.24 3.74
N ARG A 198 8.99 -19.24 4.69
CA ARG A 198 9.45 -20.46 5.38
C ARG A 198 8.34 -21.21 6.11
N ASP A 199 7.44 -20.49 6.76
CA ASP A 199 6.37 -21.08 7.58
C ASP A 199 5.14 -21.49 6.75
N ARG A 200 5.22 -21.42 5.42
CA ARG A 200 4.13 -21.77 4.51
C ARG A 200 4.43 -23.06 3.79
N ASP A 201 3.39 -23.90 3.68
CA ASP A 201 3.37 -25.00 2.74
C ASP A 201 3.15 -24.44 1.32
N LEU A 202 4.26 -24.09 0.65
CA LEU A 202 4.21 -23.52 -0.69
C LEU A 202 3.67 -24.50 -1.73
N GLU A 203 3.82 -25.81 -1.51
CA GLU A 203 3.25 -26.83 -2.40
C GLU A 203 1.72 -26.82 -2.32
N GLU A 204 1.16 -26.74 -1.12
CA GLU A 204 -0.30 -26.63 -0.95
C GLU A 204 -0.83 -25.28 -1.45
N VAL A 205 -0.12 -24.17 -1.22
CA VAL A 205 -0.50 -22.86 -1.78
C VAL A 205 -0.52 -22.90 -3.30
N ALA A 206 0.53 -23.44 -3.93
CA ALA A 206 0.62 -23.62 -5.37
C ALA A 206 -0.48 -24.56 -5.90
N GLY A 207 -0.67 -25.71 -5.25
CA GLY A 207 -1.71 -26.68 -5.60
C GLY A 207 -3.12 -26.08 -5.53
N ALA A 208 -3.40 -25.25 -4.53
CA ALA A 208 -4.68 -24.56 -4.41
C ALA A 208 -4.92 -23.55 -5.55
N VAL A 209 -3.87 -22.83 -5.98
CA VAL A 209 -3.92 -21.94 -7.16
C VAL A 209 -4.26 -22.74 -8.41
N THR A 210 -3.56 -23.86 -8.63
CA THR A 210 -3.76 -24.71 -9.82
C THR A 210 -5.14 -25.35 -9.85
N ARG A 211 -5.58 -25.95 -8.73
CA ARG A 211 -6.93 -26.52 -8.60
C ARG A 211 -8.01 -25.46 -8.88
N ARG A 212 -7.80 -24.21 -8.46
CA ARG A 212 -8.75 -23.12 -8.76
C ARG A 212 -8.76 -22.76 -10.24
N ALA A 213 -7.60 -22.66 -10.90
CA ALA A 213 -7.54 -22.38 -12.35
C ALA A 213 -8.24 -23.46 -13.17
N LEU A 214 -8.02 -24.74 -12.84
CA LEU A 214 -8.67 -25.87 -13.50
C LEU A 214 -10.18 -25.87 -13.27
N ARG A 215 -10.63 -25.69 -12.03
CA ARG A 215 -12.06 -25.65 -11.69
C ARG A 215 -12.80 -24.53 -12.42
N LEU A 216 -12.12 -23.42 -12.76
CA LEU A 216 -12.73 -22.32 -13.51
C LEU A 216 -13.03 -22.69 -14.97
N LEU A 217 -12.37 -23.70 -15.55
CA LEU A 217 -12.70 -24.19 -16.90
C LEU A 217 -14.10 -24.81 -16.94
N ASP A 218 -14.52 -25.44 -15.83
CA ASP A 218 -15.86 -26.04 -15.69
C ASP A 218 -16.92 -25.06 -15.15
N ALA A 219 -16.54 -23.79 -14.90
CA ALA A 219 -17.43 -22.82 -14.28
C ALA A 219 -18.56 -22.40 -15.23
N ARG A 220 -19.79 -22.41 -14.73
CA ARG A 220 -20.96 -21.91 -15.46
C ARG A 220 -21.05 -20.39 -15.34
N THR A 221 -21.64 -19.76 -16.34
CA THR A 221 -22.00 -18.34 -16.30
C THR A 221 -22.88 -18.05 -15.07
N PRO A 222 -22.54 -17.06 -14.24
CA PRO A 222 -23.36 -16.71 -13.09
C PRO A 222 -24.71 -16.11 -13.54
N PRO A 223 -25.77 -16.21 -12.71
CA PRO A 223 -27.04 -15.56 -13.00
C PRO A 223 -26.87 -14.04 -13.09
N ALA A 224 -27.58 -13.41 -14.04
CA ALA A 224 -27.60 -11.96 -14.21
C ALA A 224 -28.71 -11.31 -13.37
N GLY A 225 -28.47 -10.10 -12.88
CA GLY A 225 -29.47 -9.28 -12.19
C GLY A 225 -29.07 -8.87 -10.78
N LYS A 226 -30.03 -8.31 -10.04
CA LYS A 226 -29.84 -7.91 -8.64
C LYS A 226 -30.08 -9.12 -7.74
N LEU A 227 -29.04 -9.58 -7.07
CA LEU A 227 -29.07 -10.75 -6.19
C LEU A 227 -28.40 -10.41 -4.85
N PRO A 228 -28.83 -11.02 -3.74
CA PRO A 228 -28.05 -11.02 -2.51
C PRO A 228 -26.68 -11.65 -2.74
N ILE A 229 -25.64 -11.01 -2.20
CA ILE A 229 -24.27 -11.52 -2.25
C ILE A 229 -23.73 -11.61 -0.83
N VAL A 230 -23.19 -12.78 -0.48
CA VAL A 230 -22.34 -12.95 0.69
C VAL A 230 -20.90 -13.00 0.19
N MET A 231 -20.03 -12.19 0.77
CA MET A 231 -18.62 -12.09 0.37
C MET A 231 -17.73 -12.70 1.45
N ASP A 232 -16.68 -13.41 1.04
CA ASP A 232 -15.61 -13.75 1.98
C ASP A 232 -14.77 -12.52 2.34
N GLY A 233 -13.98 -12.63 3.42
CA GLY A 233 -13.19 -11.50 3.91
C GLY A 233 -12.19 -10.95 2.88
N LYS A 234 -11.63 -11.81 2.01
CA LYS A 234 -10.71 -11.37 0.94
C LYS A 234 -11.42 -10.46 -0.07
N LEU A 235 -12.59 -10.87 -0.57
CA LEU A 235 -13.36 -10.06 -1.51
C LEU A 235 -13.90 -8.79 -0.85
N LEU A 236 -14.41 -8.92 0.38
CA LEU A 236 -14.97 -7.80 1.12
C LEU A 236 -13.92 -6.69 1.36
N GLY A 237 -12.66 -7.05 1.63
CA GLY A 237 -11.57 -6.09 1.74
C GLY A 237 -11.35 -5.29 0.46
N VAL A 238 -11.34 -5.95 -0.71
CA VAL A 238 -11.23 -5.27 -2.02
C VAL A 238 -12.48 -4.43 -2.30
N PHE A 239 -13.66 -4.95 -2.02
CA PHE A 239 -14.91 -4.21 -2.17
C PHE A 239 -14.86 -2.88 -1.42
N VAL A 240 -14.42 -2.87 -0.15
CA VAL A 240 -14.32 -1.64 0.64
C VAL A 240 -13.16 -0.75 0.19
N HIS A 241 -12.04 -1.33 -0.27
CA HIS A 241 -10.93 -0.57 -0.87
C HIS A 241 -11.42 0.31 -2.02
N GLU A 242 -12.20 -0.26 -2.94
CA GLU A 242 -12.76 0.47 -4.08
C GLU A 242 -13.93 1.36 -3.67
N ALA A 243 -14.94 0.81 -2.98
CA ALA A 243 -16.21 1.51 -2.73
C ALA A 243 -16.09 2.67 -1.73
N LEU A 244 -15.07 2.65 -0.87
CA LEU A 244 -14.90 3.65 0.19
C LEU A 244 -13.47 4.16 0.28
N GLY A 245 -12.49 3.27 0.22
CA GLY A 245 -11.10 3.56 0.53
C GLY A 245 -10.54 4.76 -0.23
N HIS A 246 -10.54 4.69 -1.56
CA HIS A 246 -10.11 5.81 -2.40
C HIS A 246 -11.01 7.04 -2.24
N ALA A 247 -12.33 6.87 -2.16
CA ALA A 247 -13.23 8.01 -1.95
C ALA A 247 -12.98 8.75 -0.63
N ALA A 248 -12.35 8.10 0.35
CA ALA A 248 -11.94 8.70 1.62
C ALA A 248 -10.54 9.35 1.57
N GLU A 249 -9.78 9.26 0.48
CA GLU A 249 -8.49 9.96 0.34
C GLU A 249 -8.72 11.48 0.17
N ALA A 250 -8.11 12.28 1.05
CA ALA A 250 -8.48 13.69 1.23
C ALA A 250 -8.10 14.60 0.06
N ASP A 251 -7.11 14.22 -0.74
CA ASP A 251 -6.74 14.92 -1.97
C ASP A 251 -7.88 14.86 -3.01
N LEU A 252 -8.51 13.69 -3.19
CA LEU A 252 -9.70 13.54 -4.04
C LEU A 252 -10.89 14.34 -3.48
N VAL A 253 -11.07 14.37 -2.16
CA VAL A 253 -12.11 15.18 -1.50
C VAL A 253 -11.90 16.68 -1.73
N ILE A 254 -10.67 17.16 -1.55
CA ILE A 254 -10.31 18.57 -1.76
C ILE A 254 -10.49 18.98 -3.21
N ALA A 255 -10.15 18.10 -4.15
CA ALA A 255 -10.35 18.32 -5.58
C ALA A 255 -11.84 18.33 -5.99
N GLY A 256 -12.75 17.90 -5.10
CA GLY A 256 -14.16 17.70 -5.44
C GLY A 256 -14.39 16.46 -6.31
N GLU A 257 -13.43 15.54 -6.33
CA GLU A 257 -13.42 14.31 -7.12
C GLU A 257 -13.84 13.07 -6.29
N SER A 258 -14.48 13.31 -5.15
CA SER A 258 -15.01 12.26 -4.28
C SER A 258 -16.49 12.49 -3.97
N ILE A 259 -17.28 11.42 -4.06
CA ILE A 259 -18.68 11.34 -3.63
C ILE A 259 -18.87 11.57 -2.12
N LEU A 260 -17.77 11.54 -1.33
CA LEU A 260 -17.79 11.79 0.11
C LEU A 260 -17.54 13.25 0.48
N SER A 261 -17.33 14.14 -0.50
CA SER A 261 -17.01 15.54 -0.26
C SER A 261 -18.08 16.26 0.56
N GLY A 262 -17.70 16.81 1.72
CA GLY A 262 -18.60 17.55 2.61
C GLY A 262 -19.55 16.68 3.43
N ARG A 263 -19.37 15.35 3.45
CA ARG A 263 -20.30 14.41 4.09
C ARG A 263 -19.86 13.90 5.45
N ILE A 264 -18.83 14.49 6.06
CA ILE A 264 -18.42 14.15 7.43
C ILE A 264 -19.61 14.28 8.39
N GLY A 265 -19.87 13.25 9.18
CA GLY A 265 -20.99 13.16 10.11
C GLY A 265 -22.29 12.61 9.51
N GLU A 266 -22.34 12.35 8.20
CA GLU A 266 -23.49 11.73 7.56
C GLU A 266 -23.49 10.21 7.70
N LYS A 267 -24.69 9.62 7.79
CA LYS A 267 -24.90 8.17 7.70
C LYS A 267 -24.85 7.73 6.24
N ILE A 268 -23.77 7.04 5.86
CA ILE A 268 -23.51 6.56 4.50
C ILE A 268 -23.61 5.05 4.36
N GLY A 269 -23.81 4.32 5.47
CA GLY A 269 -23.94 2.86 5.50
C GLY A 269 -24.88 2.35 6.58
N SER A 270 -24.94 1.02 6.71
CA SER A 270 -25.66 0.33 7.78
C SER A 270 -25.01 0.58 9.15
N GLU A 271 -25.79 0.55 10.22
CA GLU A 271 -25.31 0.80 11.60
C GLU A 271 -24.33 -0.26 12.10
N VAL A 272 -24.31 -1.44 11.48
CA VAL A 272 -23.33 -2.48 11.81
C VAL A 272 -21.96 -2.22 11.19
N LEU A 273 -21.88 -1.29 10.24
CA LEU A 273 -20.66 -1.07 9.45
C LEU A 273 -19.67 -0.20 10.24
N ARG A 274 -18.51 -0.77 10.53
CA ARG A 274 -17.36 -0.07 11.10
C ARG A 274 -16.12 -0.38 10.27
N ILE A 275 -15.50 0.66 9.74
CA ILE A 275 -14.36 0.56 8.81
C ILE A 275 -13.24 1.47 9.30
N TYR A 276 -12.05 0.89 9.37
CA TYR A 276 -10.83 1.53 9.85
C TYR A 276 -9.72 1.44 8.81
N ASP A 277 -8.77 2.38 8.89
CA ASP A 277 -7.45 2.28 8.28
C ASP A 277 -6.40 2.21 9.40
N ASP A 278 -5.52 1.20 9.40
CA ASP A 278 -4.53 1.05 10.47
C ASP A 278 -3.15 0.61 9.98
N PRO A 279 -2.19 1.55 9.83
CA PRO A 279 -0.83 1.22 9.43
C PRO A 279 0.01 0.61 10.57
N SER A 280 -0.48 0.62 11.81
CA SER A 280 0.29 0.19 12.98
C SER A 280 0.29 -1.33 13.21
N ILE A 281 -0.49 -2.09 12.43
CA ILE A 281 -0.59 -3.56 12.57
C ILE A 281 0.65 -4.23 11.97
N PRO A 282 1.53 -4.85 12.79
CA PRO A 282 2.77 -5.44 12.31
C PRO A 282 2.51 -6.66 11.42
N HIS A 283 3.50 -7.00 10.58
CA HIS A 283 3.46 -8.17 9.68
C HIS A 283 2.30 -8.16 8.67
N THR A 284 1.80 -6.97 8.33
CA THR A 284 0.84 -6.76 7.24
C THR A 284 1.50 -6.11 6.03
N HIS A 285 0.82 -6.13 4.89
CA HIS A 285 1.30 -5.49 3.66
C HIS A 285 1.28 -3.95 3.77
N GLY A 286 0.30 -3.37 4.47
CA GLY A 286 0.17 -1.92 4.65
C GLY A 286 0.88 -1.37 5.90
N TYR A 287 1.72 -2.16 6.57
CA TYR A 287 2.41 -1.74 7.79
C TYR A 287 3.46 -0.66 7.55
N TYR A 288 3.47 0.37 8.39
CA TYR A 288 4.59 1.28 8.56
C TYR A 288 4.48 1.98 9.93
N PRO A 289 5.58 2.28 10.62
CA PRO A 289 5.54 2.95 11.94
C PRO A 289 5.32 4.47 11.86
N PHE A 290 5.74 5.07 10.74
CA PHE A 290 5.58 6.49 10.42
C PHE A 290 5.25 6.63 8.93
N ASP A 291 4.39 7.58 8.59
CA ASP A 291 4.12 7.92 7.19
C ASP A 291 5.26 8.77 6.59
N ASP A 292 5.16 9.10 5.30
CA ASP A 292 6.18 9.87 4.58
C ASP A 292 6.20 11.37 4.94
N GLU A 293 5.42 11.81 5.93
CA GLU A 293 5.51 13.15 6.54
C GLU A 293 5.98 13.10 8.00
N GLY A 294 6.42 11.92 8.45
CA GLY A 294 6.91 11.68 9.81
C GLY A 294 5.80 11.58 10.85
N VAL A 295 4.54 11.39 10.44
CA VAL A 295 3.41 11.22 11.37
C VAL A 295 3.37 9.78 11.84
N ARG A 296 3.34 9.57 13.17
CA ARG A 296 3.25 8.23 13.75
C ARG A 296 1.94 7.53 13.39
N SER A 297 2.07 6.30 12.93
CA SER A 297 0.97 5.43 12.57
C SER A 297 0.02 5.16 13.72
N ARG A 298 -1.28 5.20 13.41
CA ARG A 298 -2.37 4.91 14.33
C ARG A 298 -3.61 4.48 13.56
N ARG A 299 -4.50 3.73 14.22
CA ARG A 299 -5.83 3.44 13.69
C ARG A 299 -6.63 4.71 13.48
N THR A 300 -7.22 4.82 12.30
CA THR A 300 -8.13 5.88 11.88
C THR A 300 -9.51 5.28 11.58
N ALA A 301 -10.55 5.82 12.20
CA ALA A 301 -11.92 5.39 11.96
C ALA A 301 -12.51 6.15 10.76
N ILE A 302 -12.71 5.47 9.63
CA ILE A 302 -13.32 6.05 8.45
C ILE A 302 -14.84 6.05 8.62
N ILE A 303 -15.42 4.90 8.98
CA ILE A 303 -16.85 4.74 9.28
C ILE A 303 -17.00 4.14 10.67
N GLU A 304 -17.87 4.73 11.48
CA GLU A 304 -18.36 4.11 12.72
C GLU A 304 -19.88 4.17 12.73
N ASP A 305 -20.52 3.02 13.00
CA ASP A 305 -21.97 2.88 13.04
C ASP A 305 -22.67 3.38 11.76
N GLY A 306 -22.04 3.14 10.60
CA GLY A 306 -22.51 3.62 9.30
C GLY A 306 -22.31 5.13 9.06
N ILE A 307 -21.72 5.86 10.00
CA ILE A 307 -21.47 7.31 9.92
C ILE A 307 -20.04 7.57 9.44
N LEU A 308 -19.86 8.45 8.45
CA LEU A 308 -18.54 8.88 7.99
C LEU A 308 -17.87 9.78 9.05
N LYS A 309 -16.75 9.35 9.62
CA LYS A 309 -16.07 10.03 10.74
C LYS A 309 -14.84 10.82 10.29
N SER A 310 -14.08 10.29 9.33
CA SER A 310 -12.89 10.97 8.81
C SER A 310 -12.61 10.64 7.36
N TYR A 311 -11.78 11.49 6.75
CA TYR A 311 -11.02 11.16 5.55
C TYR A 311 -9.62 10.67 5.95
N LEU A 312 -8.89 10.10 5.01
CA LEU A 312 -7.47 9.80 5.12
C LEU A 312 -6.67 11.05 4.73
N GLN A 313 -5.87 11.55 5.66
CA GLN A 313 -5.31 12.89 5.64
C GLN A 313 -3.78 12.88 5.62
N THR A 314 -3.21 13.78 4.81
CA THR A 314 -1.85 14.32 5.00
C THR A 314 -1.90 15.50 5.97
N ARG A 315 -0.74 16.05 6.36
CA ARG A 315 -0.68 17.28 7.16
C ARG A 315 -1.22 18.49 6.42
N SER A 316 -1.09 18.51 5.09
CA SER A 316 -1.56 19.63 4.26
C SER A 316 -3.08 19.56 4.04
N SER A 317 -3.60 18.37 3.73
CA SER A 317 -5.05 18.19 3.55
C SER A 317 -5.81 18.38 4.87
N ALA A 318 -5.22 17.96 6.00
CA ALA A 318 -5.76 18.23 7.33
C ALA A 318 -5.84 19.73 7.63
N ALA A 319 -4.82 20.52 7.28
CA ALA A 319 -4.85 21.98 7.42
C ALA A 319 -5.98 22.61 6.61
N GLU A 320 -6.18 22.12 5.39
CA GLU A 320 -7.18 22.67 4.48
C GLU A 320 -8.62 22.34 4.91
N LEU A 321 -8.87 21.11 5.33
CA LEU A 321 -10.20 20.65 5.74
C LEU A 321 -10.53 20.95 7.21
N GLY A 322 -9.60 21.56 7.96
CA GLY A 322 -9.77 21.82 9.39
C GLY A 322 -9.84 20.53 10.23
N MET A 323 -9.13 19.49 9.80
CA MET A 323 -9.10 18.16 10.42
C MET A 323 -7.73 17.87 11.05
N SER A 324 -7.52 16.64 11.52
CA SER A 324 -6.22 16.17 12.03
C SER A 324 -5.54 15.24 11.02
N PRO A 325 -4.19 15.20 10.95
CA PRO A 325 -3.48 14.20 10.14
C PRO A 325 -3.78 12.78 10.62
N THR A 326 -3.79 11.79 9.72
CA THR A 326 -4.17 10.41 10.05
C THR A 326 -3.07 9.39 9.76
N ALA A 327 -1.84 9.84 9.54
CA ALA A 327 -0.69 9.02 9.14
C ALA A 327 -0.90 8.31 7.78
N ASN A 328 -1.48 9.03 6.81
CA ASN A 328 -1.79 8.52 5.49
C ASN A 328 -1.04 9.27 4.38
N ALA A 329 -0.05 10.11 4.69
CA ALA A 329 0.78 10.70 3.65
C ALA A 329 1.80 9.66 3.17
N ARG A 330 1.58 9.10 1.98
CA ARG A 330 2.43 8.04 1.41
C ARG A 330 2.94 8.43 0.04
N ALA A 331 4.20 8.12 -0.23
CA ALA A 331 4.80 8.16 -1.56
C ALA A 331 5.23 6.75 -1.97
N GLU A 332 5.33 6.52 -3.28
CA GLU A 332 5.85 5.25 -3.81
C GLU A 332 7.32 5.04 -3.41
N ASP A 333 8.12 6.09 -3.57
CA ASP A 333 9.55 6.12 -3.24
C ASP A 333 10.00 7.59 -2.94
N TYR A 334 11.31 7.80 -2.82
CA TYR A 334 11.92 9.12 -2.62
C TYR A 334 11.68 10.11 -3.79
N SER A 335 11.35 9.63 -4.99
CA SER A 335 11.15 10.42 -6.19
C SER A 335 9.74 10.97 -6.35
N GLN A 336 8.79 10.53 -5.52
CA GLN A 336 7.40 10.97 -5.55
C GLN A 336 7.06 11.93 -4.39
N VAL A 337 6.00 12.74 -4.57
CA VAL A 337 5.46 13.57 -3.49
C VAL A 337 4.45 12.74 -2.68
N PRO A 338 4.48 12.79 -1.34
CA PRO A 338 3.46 12.11 -0.53
C PRO A 338 2.06 12.66 -0.78
N ILE A 339 1.09 11.77 -0.95
CA ILE A 339 -0.34 12.07 -1.08
C ILE A 339 -1.15 11.23 -0.08
N ALA A 340 -2.42 11.54 0.12
CA ALA A 340 -3.27 10.80 1.04
C ALA A 340 -3.54 9.39 0.46
N ARG A 341 -3.13 8.34 1.17
CA ARG A 341 -3.30 6.95 0.73
C ARG A 341 -3.66 6.03 1.87
N MET A 342 -4.50 5.03 1.57
CA MET A 342 -4.81 3.91 2.47
C MET A 342 -3.56 3.17 2.96
N SER A 343 -3.68 2.43 4.05
CA SER A 343 -2.72 1.48 4.59
C SER A 343 -3.32 0.07 4.64
N ASN A 344 -3.78 -0.39 5.81
CA ASN A 344 -4.58 -1.59 6.00
C ASN A 344 -6.04 -1.19 6.24
N ILE A 345 -6.90 -1.38 5.26
CA ILE A 345 -8.34 -1.23 5.42
C ILE A 345 -8.91 -2.44 6.16
N LEU A 346 -9.61 -2.18 7.25
CA LEU A 346 -10.16 -3.17 8.15
C LEU A 346 -11.65 -2.97 8.30
N ILE A 347 -12.38 -4.07 8.38
CA ILE A 347 -13.81 -4.08 8.65
C ILE A 347 -13.99 -4.84 9.94
N GLU A 348 -14.63 -4.22 10.92
CA GLU A 348 -14.85 -4.87 12.20
C GLU A 348 -15.78 -6.07 12.03
N GLN A 349 -15.43 -7.17 12.69
CA GLN A 349 -16.23 -8.38 12.66
C GLN A 349 -17.56 -8.15 13.41
N GLY A 350 -18.67 -8.51 12.77
CA GLY A 350 -19.99 -8.54 13.40
C GLY A 350 -20.27 -9.88 14.11
N ASP A 351 -21.48 -10.02 14.64
CA ASP A 351 -21.84 -11.15 15.50
C ASP A 351 -22.38 -12.38 14.75
N PHE A 352 -22.67 -12.25 13.44
CA PHE A 352 -23.30 -13.29 12.64
C PHE A 352 -22.30 -14.33 12.12
N GLY A 353 -22.65 -15.62 12.24
CA GLY A 353 -21.98 -16.74 11.59
C GLY A 353 -22.36 -16.87 10.10
N PHE A 354 -21.62 -17.69 9.34
CA PHE A 354 -21.87 -17.86 7.91
C PHE A 354 -23.26 -18.46 7.62
N GLU A 355 -23.68 -19.44 8.42
CA GLU A 355 -24.98 -20.11 8.30
C GLU A 355 -26.13 -19.12 8.53
N GLU A 356 -25.99 -18.21 9.50
CA GLU A 356 -26.96 -17.16 9.78
C GLU A 356 -27.01 -16.12 8.66
N LEU A 357 -25.87 -15.79 8.03
CA LEU A 357 -25.83 -14.86 6.89
C LEU A 357 -26.60 -15.37 5.66
N ILE A 358 -26.72 -16.69 5.49
CA ILE A 358 -27.34 -17.31 4.32
C ILE A 358 -28.75 -17.84 4.56
N GLU A 359 -29.23 -17.88 5.81
CA GLU A 359 -30.45 -18.62 6.18
C GLU A 359 -31.70 -18.17 5.40
N ASP A 360 -31.84 -16.86 5.17
CA ASP A 360 -32.96 -16.25 4.46
C ASP A 360 -32.72 -16.07 2.94
N ILE A 361 -31.55 -16.45 2.44
CA ILE A 361 -31.18 -16.29 1.03
C ILE A 361 -31.65 -17.50 0.22
N LYS A 362 -32.82 -17.38 -0.42
CA LYS A 362 -33.35 -18.43 -1.32
C LYS A 362 -32.53 -18.63 -2.60
N MET A 363 -31.98 -17.54 -3.14
CA MET A 363 -31.12 -17.53 -4.32
C MET A 363 -30.18 -16.33 -4.21
N GLY A 364 -28.88 -16.57 -4.26
CA GLY A 364 -27.85 -15.54 -4.15
C GLY A 364 -26.50 -16.06 -4.60
N ILE A 365 -25.47 -15.24 -4.41
CA ILE A 365 -24.09 -15.59 -4.77
C ILE A 365 -23.25 -15.58 -3.49
N TYR A 366 -22.52 -16.67 -3.25
CA TYR A 366 -21.40 -16.65 -2.32
C TYR A 366 -20.12 -16.39 -3.13
N ALA A 367 -19.56 -15.19 -2.99
CA ALA A 367 -18.41 -14.74 -3.76
C ALA A 367 -17.14 -14.81 -2.90
N LYS A 368 -16.14 -15.54 -3.40
CA LYS A 368 -14.92 -15.88 -2.64
C LYS A 368 -13.65 -15.50 -3.39
N GLY A 369 -12.71 -14.87 -2.68
CA GLY A 369 -11.40 -14.47 -3.20
C GLY A 369 -11.45 -13.14 -3.96
N MET A 370 -10.33 -12.75 -4.56
CA MET A 370 -10.20 -11.48 -5.27
C MET A 370 -9.46 -11.65 -6.59
N ARG A 371 -9.70 -10.74 -7.54
CA ARG A 371 -8.88 -10.57 -8.75
C ARG A 371 -8.31 -9.15 -8.85
N GLY A 372 -9.10 -8.17 -8.42
CA GLY A 372 -8.82 -6.73 -8.40
C GLY A 372 -10.14 -5.99 -8.32
N GLY A 373 -10.10 -4.67 -8.46
CA GLY A 373 -11.28 -3.82 -8.59
C GLY A 373 -10.88 -2.48 -9.22
N GLN A 374 -11.89 -1.65 -9.50
CA GLN A 374 -11.69 -0.28 -9.92
C GLN A 374 -12.87 0.59 -9.48
N VAL A 375 -12.58 1.85 -9.10
CA VAL A 375 -13.59 2.85 -8.72
C VAL A 375 -13.51 4.12 -9.56
N ASP A 376 -14.68 4.66 -9.88
CA ASP A 376 -14.92 6.07 -10.21
C ASP A 376 -15.38 6.78 -8.94
N THR A 377 -14.46 7.51 -8.30
CA THR A 377 -14.69 8.15 -7.01
C THR A 377 -15.66 9.32 -7.09
N VAL A 378 -15.83 9.92 -8.29
CA VAL A 378 -16.75 11.04 -8.52
C VAL A 378 -18.19 10.54 -8.54
N GLY A 379 -18.45 9.50 -9.34
CA GLY A 379 -19.77 8.88 -9.46
C GLY A 379 -20.11 7.91 -8.32
N GLY A 380 -19.11 7.44 -7.58
CA GLY A 380 -19.26 6.39 -6.56
C GLY A 380 -19.53 5.00 -7.17
N ASN A 381 -19.22 4.80 -8.45
CA ASN A 381 -19.38 3.52 -9.14
C ASN A 381 -18.09 2.72 -9.02
N PHE A 382 -18.18 1.41 -8.78
CA PHE A 382 -17.04 0.52 -8.71
C PHE A 382 -17.38 -0.85 -9.29
N GLN A 383 -16.36 -1.60 -9.70
CA GLN A 383 -16.51 -2.92 -10.33
C GLN A 383 -15.38 -3.89 -9.95
#